data_AF-X6P0R9-F1
#
_entry.id   AF-X6P0R9-F1
#
_cell.length_a   1.000
_cell.length_b   1.000
_cell.length_c   1.000
_cell.angle_alpha   90.00
_cell.angle_beta   90.00
_cell.angle_gamma   90.00
#
_symmetry.space_group_name_H-M   'P 1'
#
loop_
_entity.id
_entity.type
_entity.pdbx_description
1 polymer ?
#
loop_
_entity_poly.entity_id
_entity_poly.type
_entity_poly.pdbx_seq_one_letter_code
_entity_poly.pdbx_strand_id
1 'polypeptide(L)'
;MDDDEENGSEGTTDEENNEDKPHDPYNINWREMENIRVVCRFRPINSREKREEKTGDLRDTAPQIESYRRVKLSRADKASEPPHEFALDHIFSSDTTQQQVFLICGKPMVEACIEGYNVNYYYYFFLLKKENPIWSEHFFFFFERKKQTDK
;
A
#
# COMPACT_ATOMS: atom_id res chain seq x y z
N MET A 1 -46.00 -51.12 14.28
CA MET A 1 -44.63 -51.01 14.81
C MET A 1 -43.78 -50.82 13.58
N ASP A 2 -43.82 -49.57 13.14
CA ASP A 2 -43.01 -49.00 12.08
C ASP A 2 -41.60 -48.85 12.66
N ASP A 3 -40.58 -49.25 11.92
CA ASP A 3 -39.22 -48.76 12.13
C ASP A 3 -38.60 -48.54 10.76
N ASP A 4 -38.18 -47.28 10.56
CA ASP A 4 -37.83 -46.61 9.33
C ASP A 4 -36.45 -46.97 8.76
N GLU A 5 -36.29 -46.65 7.48
CA GLU A 5 -35.05 -46.68 6.69
C GLU A 5 -33.91 -45.86 7.30
N GLU A 6 -32.66 -46.33 7.17
CA GLU A 6 -31.53 -45.41 7.02
C GLU A 6 -30.45 -46.00 6.09
N ASN A 7 -30.53 -45.61 4.81
CA ASN A 7 -29.47 -45.76 3.82
C ASN A 7 -28.42 -44.66 4.05
N GLY A 8 -27.27 -45.01 4.63
CA GLY A 8 -26.10 -44.13 4.70
C GLY A 8 -25.28 -44.23 3.41
N SER A 9 -25.54 -43.37 2.43
CA SER A 9 -24.60 -43.10 1.34
C SER A 9 -23.59 -42.05 1.82
N GLU A 10 -22.32 -42.47 1.98
CA GLU A 10 -21.20 -41.58 2.28
C GLU A 10 -21.10 -40.45 1.25
N GLY A 11 -21.17 -39.22 1.75
CA GLY A 11 -21.06 -38.00 0.97
C GLY A 11 -19.68 -37.86 0.34
N THR A 12 -19.67 -37.64 -0.96
CA THR A 12 -18.57 -37.09 -1.71
C THR A 12 -18.29 -35.66 -1.20
N THR A 13 -17.15 -35.43 -0.56
CA THR A 13 -16.65 -34.07 -0.40
C THR A 13 -16.01 -33.66 -1.71
N ASP A 14 -16.77 -32.90 -2.49
CA ASP A 14 -16.33 -32.27 -3.72
C ASP A 14 -15.11 -31.36 -3.44
N GLU A 15 -13.97 -31.73 -4.00
CA GLU A 15 -12.85 -30.82 -4.21
C GLU A 15 -13.29 -29.77 -5.26
N GLU A 16 -14.02 -28.75 -4.81
CA GLU A 16 -14.36 -27.60 -5.64
C GLU A 16 -13.08 -26.80 -5.95
N ASN A 17 -12.66 -26.94 -7.22
CA ASN A 17 -11.72 -26.09 -7.93
C ASN A 17 -11.91 -24.61 -7.54
N ASN A 18 -10.96 -24.06 -6.78
CA ASN A 18 -10.98 -22.69 -6.27
C ASN A 18 -10.11 -21.78 -7.15
N GLU A 19 -10.17 -21.95 -8.47
CA GLU A 19 -9.54 -21.07 -9.45
C GLU A 19 -10.66 -20.27 -10.12
N ASP A 20 -10.60 -18.93 -10.07
CA ASP A 20 -11.55 -17.93 -10.59
C ASP A 20 -12.49 -17.21 -9.60
N LYS A 21 -12.08 -17.05 -8.33
CA LYS A 21 -12.57 -15.90 -7.56
C LYS A 21 -11.78 -14.65 -7.95
N PRO A 22 -12.42 -13.52 -8.30
CA PRO A 22 -11.71 -12.29 -8.58
C PRO A 22 -10.83 -11.94 -7.38
N HIS A 23 -9.52 -11.81 -7.61
CA HIS A 23 -8.55 -11.45 -6.57
C HIS A 23 -8.91 -10.08 -6.03
N ASP A 24 -9.60 -10.04 -4.89
CA ASP A 24 -9.88 -8.79 -4.18
C ASP A 24 -8.55 -8.13 -3.81
N PRO A 25 -8.20 -6.96 -4.40
CA PRO A 25 -6.92 -6.31 -4.14
C PRO A 25 -6.76 -5.86 -2.69
N TYR A 26 -7.84 -5.90 -1.89
CA TYR A 26 -7.84 -5.54 -0.47
C TYR A 26 -7.77 -6.75 0.47
N ASN A 27 -7.91 -7.98 -0.05
CA ASN A 27 -7.81 -9.20 0.74
C ASN A 27 -6.37 -9.73 0.74
N ILE A 28 -5.49 -9.01 1.42
CA ILE A 28 -4.06 -9.33 1.45
C ILE A 28 -3.75 -10.30 2.61
N ASN A 29 -3.21 -11.48 2.29
CA ASN A 29 -2.73 -12.42 3.28
C ASN A 29 -1.36 -11.98 3.82
N TRP A 30 -1.32 -11.54 5.07
CA TRP A 30 -0.07 -11.09 5.69
C TRP A 30 1.00 -12.17 5.79
N ARG A 31 0.63 -13.46 5.81
CA ARG A 31 1.59 -14.58 5.93
C ARG A 31 2.45 -14.76 4.68
N GLU A 32 1.95 -14.33 3.53
CA GLU A 32 2.65 -14.39 2.24
C GLU A 32 3.49 -13.13 1.98
N MET A 33 3.35 -12.11 2.83
CA MET A 33 4.09 -10.86 2.69
C MET A 33 5.49 -10.95 3.31
N GLU A 34 6.44 -10.27 2.68
CA GLU A 34 7.77 -10.07 3.26
C GLU A 34 7.71 -9.40 4.65
N ASN A 35 8.71 -9.73 5.48
CA ASN A 35 8.79 -9.22 6.86
C ASN A 35 9.04 -7.72 6.93
N ILE A 36 9.79 -7.21 5.94
CA ILE A 36 10.07 -5.79 5.79
C ILE A 36 9.41 -5.32 4.50
N ARG A 37 8.67 -4.21 4.58
CA ARG A 37 8.10 -3.58 3.39
C ARG A 37 8.28 -2.07 3.42
N VAL A 38 8.52 -1.51 2.24
CA VAL A 38 8.59 -0.07 2.00
C VAL A 38 7.51 0.31 1.01
N VAL A 39 6.60 1.18 1.45
CA VAL A 39 5.56 1.72 0.60
C VAL A 39 5.66 3.24 0.55
N CYS A 40 5.33 3.82 -0.59
CA CYS A 40 5.31 5.27 -0.79
C CYS A 40 3.87 5.74 -0.99
N ARG A 41 3.54 6.91 -0.45
CA ARG A 41 2.28 7.60 -0.71
C ARG A 41 2.54 9.03 -1.11
N PHE A 42 2.02 9.39 -2.28
CA PHE A 42 1.95 10.77 -2.73
C PHE A 42 0.73 11.46 -2.13
N ARG A 43 0.92 12.62 -1.52
CA ARG A 43 -0.18 13.44 -1.00
C ARG A 43 -0.85 14.24 -2.12
N PRO A 44 -2.19 14.34 -2.15
CA PRO A 44 -2.87 15.25 -3.05
C PRO A 44 -2.56 16.73 -2.73
N ILE A 45 -2.31 17.51 -3.77
CA ILE A 45 -2.00 18.94 -3.72
C ILE A 45 -3.15 19.70 -3.04
N ASN A 46 -2.82 20.56 -2.08
CA ASN A 46 -3.82 21.32 -1.33
C ASN A 46 -4.30 22.57 -2.10
N SER A 47 -5.40 23.18 -1.65
CA SER A 47 -6.01 24.33 -2.35
C SER A 47 -5.12 25.57 -2.39
N ARG A 48 -4.19 25.73 -1.44
CA ARG A 48 -3.24 26.85 -1.41
C ARG A 48 -2.16 26.66 -2.47
N GLU A 49 -1.60 25.46 -2.55
CA GLU A 49 -0.60 25.06 -3.55
C GLU A 49 -1.17 25.16 -4.97
N LYS A 50 -2.41 24.71 -5.20
CA LYS A 50 -3.09 24.88 -6.50
C LYS A 50 -3.24 26.34 -6.93
N ARG A 51 -3.34 27.27 -5.98
CA ARG A 51 -3.42 28.71 -6.28
C ARG A 51 -2.04 29.27 -6.62
N GLU A 52 -1.02 28.83 -5.90
CA GLU A 52 0.37 29.25 -6.09
C GLU A 52 0.98 28.70 -7.40
N GLU A 53 0.58 27.50 -7.82
CA GLU A 53 0.87 26.93 -9.14
C GLU A 53 0.31 27.79 -10.28
N LYS A 54 -0.96 28.24 -10.16
CA LYS A 54 -1.59 29.11 -11.15
C LYS A 54 -0.92 30.48 -11.30
N THR A 55 -0.31 30.97 -10.24
CA THR A 55 0.46 32.24 -10.26
C THR A 55 1.87 32.07 -10.83
N GLY A 56 2.31 30.84 -11.15
CA GLY A 56 3.57 30.56 -11.83
C GLY A 56 4.80 30.47 -10.93
N ASP A 57 4.65 30.64 -9.62
CA ASP A 57 5.74 30.54 -8.62
C ASP A 57 6.06 29.10 -8.24
N LEU A 58 5.15 28.15 -8.49
CA LEU A 58 5.36 26.72 -8.26
C LEU A 58 5.48 25.97 -9.59
N ARG A 59 6.61 25.27 -9.77
CA ARG A 59 6.83 24.30 -10.85
C ARG A 59 7.08 22.94 -10.23
N ASP A 60 6.01 22.25 -9.85
CA ASP A 60 6.13 20.85 -9.42
C ASP A 60 5.94 19.93 -10.63
N THR A 61 6.74 18.87 -10.72
CA THR A 61 6.57 17.86 -11.77
C THR A 61 5.87 16.68 -11.13
N ALA A 62 4.64 16.41 -11.58
CA ALA A 62 3.87 15.30 -11.04
C ALA A 62 4.64 13.97 -11.17
N PRO A 63 4.61 13.11 -10.13
CA PRO A 63 5.23 11.80 -10.19
C PRO A 63 4.60 10.96 -11.29
N GLN A 64 5.43 10.29 -12.09
CA GLN A 64 4.98 9.39 -13.14
C GLN A 64 4.89 7.97 -12.58
N ILE A 65 3.71 7.59 -12.09
CA ILE A 65 3.45 6.25 -11.55
C ILE A 65 3.22 5.29 -12.72
N GLU A 66 4.15 4.36 -12.94
CA GLU A 66 4.04 3.37 -14.02
C GLU A 66 3.25 2.13 -13.58
N SER A 67 3.37 1.78 -12.29
CA SER A 67 2.64 0.68 -11.67
C SER A 67 2.58 0.88 -10.16
N TYR A 68 1.85 0.02 -9.45
CA TYR A 68 1.81 0.02 -7.99
C TYR A 68 3.18 -0.25 -7.33
N ARG A 69 4.23 -0.63 -8.08
CA ARG A 69 5.59 -0.84 -7.56
C ARG A 69 6.65 0.08 -8.14
N ARG A 70 6.34 0.83 -9.21
CA ARG A 70 7.32 1.65 -9.93
C ARG A 70 6.84 3.07 -10.16
N VAL A 71 7.69 4.03 -9.82
CA VAL A 71 7.45 5.45 -10.06
C VAL A 71 8.71 6.12 -10.60
N LYS A 72 8.52 7.06 -11.52
CA LYS A 72 9.57 7.92 -12.07
C LYS A 72 9.36 9.35 -11.59
N LEU A 73 10.44 9.96 -11.10
CA LEU A 73 10.48 11.34 -10.63
C LEU A 73 11.43 12.15 -11.52
N SER A 74 10.90 13.22 -12.10
CA SER A 74 11.67 14.14 -12.93
C SER A 74 11.82 15.47 -12.22
N ARG A 75 12.97 16.10 -12.38
CA ARG A 75 13.28 17.38 -11.76
C ARG A 75 13.00 18.53 -12.74
N ALA A 76 12.08 19.42 -12.39
CA ALA A 76 11.70 20.57 -13.23
C ALA A 76 12.91 21.47 -13.58
N ASP A 77 13.87 21.60 -12.66
CA ASP A 77 15.11 22.39 -12.84
C ASP A 77 16.17 21.69 -13.69
N LYS A 78 15.98 20.41 -14.00
CA LYS A 78 16.94 19.56 -14.70
C LYS A 78 16.27 18.66 -15.73
N ALA A 79 15.44 19.24 -16.60
CA ALA A 79 14.69 18.51 -17.63
C ALA A 79 15.57 17.69 -18.60
N SER A 80 16.87 17.97 -18.68
CA SER A 80 17.83 17.21 -19.50
C SER A 80 18.38 15.95 -18.81
N GLU A 81 18.20 15.80 -17.48
CA GLU A 81 18.62 14.59 -16.77
C GLU A 81 17.54 13.50 -16.90
N PRO A 82 17.94 12.22 -17.01
CA PRO A 82 16.96 11.13 -17.04
C PRO A 82 16.16 11.07 -15.73
N PRO A 83 14.86 10.73 -15.78
CA PRO A 83 14.04 10.57 -14.59
C PRO A 83 14.64 9.56 -13.60
N HIS A 84 14.51 9.82 -12.31
CA HIS A 84 14.88 8.85 -11.27
C HIS A 84 13.77 7.82 -11.10
N GLU A 85 14.10 6.55 -11.26
CA GLU A 85 13.17 5.44 -11.11
C GLU A 85 13.32 4.80 -9.73
N PHE A 86 12.19 4.57 -9.05
CA PHE A 86 12.14 3.90 -7.76
C PHE A 86 11.23 2.68 -7.85
N ALA A 87 11.72 1.56 -7.31
CA ALA A 87 10.97 0.32 -7.15
C ALA A 87 10.68 0.09 -5.64
N LEU A 88 9.41 -0.07 -5.30
CA LEU A 88 8.92 -0.21 -3.92
C LEU A 88 7.90 -1.37 -3.84
N ASP A 89 7.50 -1.73 -2.62
CA ASP A 89 6.50 -2.79 -2.43
C ASP A 89 5.10 -2.33 -2.79
N HIS A 90 4.81 -1.05 -2.53
CA HIS A 90 3.57 -0.44 -2.95
C HIS A 90 3.70 1.08 -3.10
N ILE A 91 2.97 1.65 -4.05
CA ILE A 91 2.95 3.08 -4.36
C ILE A 91 1.51 3.53 -4.44
N PHE A 92 1.12 4.39 -3.50
CA PHE A 92 -0.20 5.02 -3.45
C PHE A 92 -0.16 6.36 -4.17
N SER A 93 -1.04 6.51 -5.16
CA SER A 93 -1.27 7.78 -5.85
C SER A 93 -1.91 8.82 -4.93
N SER A 94 -1.89 10.08 -5.35
CA SER A 94 -2.57 11.20 -4.68
C SER A 94 -4.07 10.97 -4.46
N ASP A 95 -4.69 10.14 -5.28
CA ASP A 95 -6.13 9.89 -5.26
C ASP A 95 -6.50 8.74 -4.30
N THR A 96 -5.50 8.07 -3.73
CA THR A 96 -5.71 6.96 -2.81
C THR A 96 -6.27 7.46 -1.48
N THR A 97 -7.45 6.94 -1.13
CA THR A 97 -8.11 7.25 0.14
C THR A 97 -7.39 6.62 1.34
N GLN A 98 -7.56 7.20 2.52
CA GLN A 98 -6.99 6.64 3.75
C GLN A 98 -7.51 5.23 4.06
N GLN A 99 -8.76 4.95 3.71
CA GLN A 99 -9.34 3.62 3.86
C GLN A 99 -8.59 2.60 3.00
N GLN A 100 -8.31 2.91 1.74
CA GLN A 100 -7.56 2.01 0.86
C GLN A 100 -6.13 1.77 1.36
N VAL A 101 -5.45 2.83 1.83
CA VAL A 101 -4.12 2.70 2.46
C VAL A 101 -4.18 1.77 3.67
N PHE A 102 -5.19 1.94 4.53
CA PHE A 102 -5.37 1.07 5.70
C PHE A 102 -5.65 -0.38 5.30
N LEU A 103 -6.50 -0.64 4.32
CA LEU A 103 -6.81 -1.99 3.88
C LEU A 103 -5.58 -2.72 3.34
N ILE A 104 -4.71 -2.02 2.60
CA ILE A 104 -3.52 -2.62 1.97
C ILE A 104 -2.35 -2.75 2.94
N CYS A 105 -2.16 -1.78 3.83
CA CYS A 105 -1.00 -1.74 4.72
C CYS A 105 -1.34 -1.98 6.19
N GLY A 106 -2.42 -1.40 6.70
CA GLY A 106 -2.77 -1.45 8.12
C GLY A 106 -3.43 -2.75 8.55
N LYS A 107 -4.50 -3.17 7.86
CA LYS A 107 -5.25 -4.40 8.15
C LYS A 107 -4.35 -5.63 8.31
N PRO A 108 -3.48 -6.00 7.35
CA PRO A 108 -2.61 -7.18 7.48
C PRO A 108 -1.64 -7.08 8.68
N MET A 109 -1.25 -5.87 9.07
CA MET A 109 -0.39 -5.67 10.25
C MET A 109 -1.16 -5.85 11.56
N VAL A 110 -2.38 -5.33 11.63
CA VAL A 110 -3.25 -5.52 12.80
C VAL A 110 -3.57 -7.00 12.99
N GLU A 111 -3.86 -7.72 11.90
CA GLU A 111 -4.08 -9.17 11.94
C GLU A 111 -2.85 -9.92 12.45
N ALA A 112 -1.65 -9.57 11.97
CA ALA A 112 -0.41 -10.15 12.48
C ALA A 112 -0.20 -9.86 13.98
N CYS A 113 -0.51 -8.64 14.46
CA CYS A 113 -0.45 -8.30 15.89
C CYS A 113 -1.40 -9.16 16.74
N ILE A 114 -2.64 -9.36 16.27
CA ILE A 114 -3.63 -10.17 16.97
C ILE A 114 -3.17 -11.63 17.10
N GLU A 115 -2.43 -12.13 16.12
CA GLU A 115 -1.83 -13.47 16.13
C GLU A 115 -0.50 -13.57 16.91
N GLY A 116 -0.09 -12.52 17.62
CA GLY A 116 1.10 -12.56 18.48
C GLY A 116 2.42 -12.19 17.78
N TYR A 117 2.37 -11.48 16.66
CA TYR A 117 3.56 -10.92 16.02
C TYR A 117 3.80 -9.48 16.48
N ASN A 118 5.07 -9.14 16.71
CA ASN A 118 5.44 -7.74 16.90
C ASN A 118 5.50 -7.06 15.54
N VAL A 119 4.74 -5.98 15.39
CA VAL A 119 4.79 -5.12 14.21
C VAL A 119 5.32 -3.75 14.59
N ASN A 120 6.36 -3.32 13.87
CA ASN A 120 6.88 -1.96 13.95
C ASN A 120 6.48 -1.18 12.71
N TYR A 121 5.90 0.00 12.92
CA TYR A 121 5.52 0.92 11.87
C TYR A 121 6.37 2.18 11.99
N TYR A 122 7.06 2.53 10.90
CA TYR A 122 7.82 3.75 10.79
C TYR A 122 7.26 4.65 9.70
N TYR A 123 7.19 5.93 10.01
CA TYR A 123 6.70 6.98 9.13
C TYR A 123 7.86 7.93 8.85
N TYR A 124 8.25 8.04 7.58
CA TYR A 124 9.23 9.04 7.15
C TYR A 124 8.53 10.08 6.28
N PHE A 125 8.76 11.34 6.64
CA PHE A 125 8.30 12.48 5.87
C PHE A 125 9.50 13.29 5.40
N PHE A 126 9.64 13.45 4.09
CA PHE A 126 10.62 14.35 3.50
C PHE A 126 9.98 15.68 3.11
N LEU A 127 10.39 16.74 3.79
CA LEU A 127 10.16 18.11 3.34
C LEU A 127 11.14 18.44 2.23
N LEU A 128 10.71 18.37 0.98
CA LEU A 128 11.48 18.89 -0.15
C LEU A 128 11.44 20.42 -0.12
N LYS A 129 12.25 21.02 0.76
CA LYS A 129 12.50 22.46 0.75
C LYS A 129 13.33 22.82 -0.49
N LYS A 130 12.78 23.66 -1.37
CA LYS A 130 13.59 24.48 -2.26
C LYS A 130 12.98 25.88 -2.34
N GLU A 131 13.54 26.83 -1.59
CA GLU A 131 13.33 28.30 -1.53
C GLU A 131 11.92 28.93 -1.63
N ASN A 132 10.91 28.18 -2.04
CA ASN A 132 9.48 28.46 -2.01
C ASN A 132 8.79 27.29 -1.28
N PRO A 133 7.79 27.53 -0.43
CA PRO A 133 7.30 26.56 0.55
C PRO A 133 6.37 25.54 -0.10
N ILE A 134 6.95 24.57 -0.83
CA ILE A 134 6.20 23.40 -1.31
C ILE A 134 6.15 22.37 -0.17
N TRP A 135 4.95 22.07 0.30
CA TRP A 135 4.68 21.01 1.27
C TRP A 135 4.17 19.78 0.53
N SER A 136 4.95 19.24 -0.42
CA SER A 136 4.63 17.95 -1.00
C SER A 136 5.01 16.86 0.00
N GLU A 137 4.02 16.48 0.82
CA GLU A 137 4.21 15.42 1.82
C GLU A 137 4.29 14.05 1.18
N HIS A 138 5.52 13.58 1.00
CA HIS A 138 5.81 12.21 0.58
C HIS A 138 5.93 11.36 1.84
N PHE A 139 4.96 10.46 2.03
CA PHE A 139 4.98 9.54 3.16
C PHE A 139 5.61 8.24 2.70
N PHE A 140 6.74 7.88 3.29
CA PHE A 140 7.26 6.52 3.21
C PHE A 140 6.84 5.80 4.47
N PHE A 141 6.16 4.67 4.31
CA PHE A 141 5.85 3.79 5.42
C PHE A 141 6.78 2.59 5.34
N PHE A 142 7.47 2.33 6.45
CA PHE A 142 8.31 1.15 6.63
C PHE A 142 7.67 0.27 7.69
N PHE A 143 7.58 -1.02 7.37
CA PHE A 143 7.02 -2.04 8.26
C PHE A 143 8.09 -3.07 8.56
N GLU A 144 8.23 -3.48 9.82
CA GLU A 144 9.02 -4.64 10.20
C GLU A 144 8.17 -5.56 11.08
N ARG A 145 8.22 -6.87 10.81
CA ARG A 145 7.55 -7.88 11.63
C ARG A 145 8.54 -8.89 12.20
N LYS A 146 8.40 -9.19 13.48
CA LYS A 146 9.18 -10.22 14.19
C LYS A 146 8.26 -11.07 15.06
N LYS A 147 8.44 -12.40 14.98
CA LYS A 147 7.71 -13.34 15.84
C LYS A 147 8.06 -13.07 17.30
N GLN A 148 7.05 -12.97 18.17
CA GLN A 148 7.27 -12.87 19.60
C GLN A 148 7.73 -14.25 20.10
N THR A 149 8.98 -14.33 20.56
CA THR A 149 9.49 -15.50 21.28
C THR A 149 9.10 -15.35 22.74
N ASP A 150 8.32 -16.29 23.26
CA ASP A 150 8.03 -16.40 24.68
C ASP A 150 9.35 -16.41 25.47
N LYS A 151 9.46 -15.50 26.44
CA LYS A 151 10.59 -15.39 27.37
C LYS A 151 10.31 -16.19 28.63
#